data_AF-K9GT07-F1
#
_entry.id   AF-K9GT07-F1
#
_cell.length_a   1.000
_cell.length_b   1.000
_cell.length_c   1.000
_cell.angle_alpha   90.00
_cell.angle_beta   90.00
_cell.angle_gamma   90.00
#
_symmetry.space_group_name_H-M   'P 1'
#
loop_
_entity.id
_entity.type
_entity.pdbx_description
1 polymer ?
#
loop_
_entity_poly.entity_id
_entity_poly.type
_entity_poly.pdbx_seq_one_letter_code
_entity_poly.pdbx_strand_id
1 'polypeptide(L)'
;MLPSLQRYLPRLGRRWKPLDFSNPNFVRKPGSEKIEEESILDYVASQFYPTRIGEIIKGRYQVVVGKLGFGTTSTAWLARDIDARRHVTFKIFTNSMSMGQQLDGELNMFKRMEKGSKHCHGHHYFRNLLGSFEIDKSSAKHVCLVYPPLWVSV
;
A
#
# COMPACT_ATOMS: atom_id res chain seq x y z
N MET A 1 30.53 -22.83 8.97
CA MET A 1 29.87 -21.51 8.99
C MET A 1 28.43 -21.69 8.57
N LEU A 2 27.49 -21.69 9.53
CA LEU A 2 26.06 -21.93 9.26
C LEU A 2 25.42 -20.63 8.77
N PRO A 3 24.82 -20.59 7.57
CA PRO A 3 24.13 -19.40 7.09
C PRO A 3 22.84 -19.18 7.90
N SER A 4 22.64 -17.92 8.24
CA SER A 4 21.55 -17.34 9.03
C SER A 4 20.15 -17.74 8.52
N LEU A 5 19.60 -18.82 9.06
CA LEU A 5 18.21 -19.24 8.92
C LEU A 5 17.20 -18.37 9.69
N GLN A 6 17.64 -17.28 10.33
CA GLN A 6 16.80 -16.47 11.23
C GLN A 6 15.87 -15.43 10.55
N ARG A 7 15.89 -15.26 9.22
CA ARG A 7 15.07 -14.22 8.56
C ARG A 7 13.66 -14.65 8.13
N TYR A 8 13.32 -15.94 8.24
CA TYR A 8 12.03 -16.48 7.79
C TYR A 8 11.26 -17.27 8.87
N LEU A 9 11.64 -17.16 10.13
CA LEU A 9 10.76 -17.58 11.20
C LEU A 9 9.73 -16.46 11.44
N PRO A 10 8.41 -16.73 11.35
CA PRO A 10 7.44 -15.78 11.88
C PRO A 10 7.83 -15.58 13.34
N ARG A 11 8.21 -14.35 13.70
CA ARG A 11 8.44 -14.04 15.11
C ARG A 11 7.13 -14.39 15.80
N LEU A 12 7.09 -15.49 16.56
CA LEU A 12 6.03 -15.87 17.51
C LEU A 12 5.99 -14.81 18.61
N GLY A 13 5.64 -13.60 18.22
CA GLY A 13 5.88 -12.38 18.95
C GLY A 13 4.68 -11.49 18.76
N ARG A 14 3.91 -11.35 19.84
CA ARG A 14 2.83 -10.40 20.10
C ARG A 14 2.52 -9.47 18.91
N ARG A 15 1.50 -9.85 18.14
CA ARG A 15 0.85 -9.05 17.10
C ARG A 15 0.57 -7.63 17.63
N TRP A 16 0.81 -6.59 16.81
CA TRP A 16 0.43 -5.24 17.24
C TRP A 16 -1.09 -5.16 17.46
N LYS A 17 -1.50 -4.44 18.51
CA LYS A 17 -2.91 -4.11 18.65
C LYS A 17 -3.27 -3.06 17.58
N PRO A 18 -4.41 -3.22 16.87
CA PRO A 18 -4.93 -2.15 16.02
C PRO A 18 -5.04 -0.85 16.82
N LEU A 19 -4.64 0.26 16.21
CA LEU A 19 -4.85 1.59 16.78
C LEU A 19 -6.33 1.92 16.75
N ASP A 20 -6.77 2.62 17.79
CA ASP A 20 -8.11 3.18 17.84
C ASP A 20 -8.09 4.61 17.30
N PHE A 21 -8.97 4.88 16.33
CA PHE A 21 -9.18 6.20 15.71
C PHE A 21 -10.53 6.81 16.10
N SER A 22 -11.17 6.29 17.15
CA SER A 22 -12.47 6.74 17.67
C SER A 22 -12.46 8.16 18.28
N ASN A 23 -11.32 8.87 18.29
CA ASN A 23 -11.20 10.19 18.90
C ASN A 23 -12.23 11.19 18.32
N PRO A 24 -13.23 11.61 19.12
CA PRO A 24 -14.29 12.50 18.64
C PRO A 24 -13.80 13.93 18.39
N ASN A 25 -12.64 14.30 18.92
CA ASN A 25 -12.06 15.65 18.77
C ASN A 25 -11.27 15.81 17.46
N PHE A 26 -11.23 14.79 16.60
CA PHE A 26 -10.60 14.91 15.30
C PHE A 26 -11.50 15.70 14.35
N VAL A 27 -10.97 16.79 13.79
CA VAL A 27 -11.68 17.64 12.82
C VAL A 27 -11.93 16.82 11.55
N ARG A 28 -13.19 16.47 11.31
CA ARG A 28 -13.61 15.82 10.06
C ARG A 28 -13.94 16.89 9.04
N LYS A 29 -13.34 16.81 7.85
CA LYS A 29 -13.75 17.67 6.75
C LYS A 29 -15.19 17.32 6.33
N PRO A 30 -16.04 18.32 6.07
CA PRO A 30 -17.38 18.07 5.56
C PRO A 30 -17.31 17.39 4.19
N GLY A 31 -18.23 16.47 3.91
CA GLY A 31 -18.23 15.71 2.65
C GLY A 31 -18.49 16.53 1.38
N SER A 32 -18.80 17.83 1.54
CA SER A 32 -18.92 18.80 0.44
C SER A 32 -17.58 19.39 0.02
N GLU A 33 -16.54 19.26 0.85
CA GLU A 33 -15.18 19.70 0.51
C GLU A 33 -14.54 18.66 -0.40
N LYS A 34 -14.10 19.09 -1.58
CA LYS A 34 -13.42 18.21 -2.53
C LYS A 34 -12.14 17.67 -1.92
N ILE A 35 -11.93 16.36 -2.04
CA ILE A 35 -10.63 15.76 -1.73
C ILE A 35 -9.62 16.06 -2.84
N GLU A 36 -8.33 15.95 -2.55
CA GLU A 36 -7.27 16.33 -3.48
C GLU A 36 -7.34 15.57 -4.82
N GLU A 37 -7.83 14.33 -4.84
CA GLU A 37 -8.04 13.57 -6.07
C GLU A 37 -9.13 14.17 -6.98
N GLU A 38 -10.13 14.85 -6.40
CA GLU A 38 -11.24 15.45 -7.14
C GLU A 38 -10.83 16.71 -7.91
N SER A 39 -9.60 17.21 -7.73
CA SER A 39 -9.04 18.27 -8.58
C SER A 39 -8.37 17.73 -9.85
N ILE A 40 -8.23 16.41 -10.00
CA ILE A 40 -7.65 15.79 -11.20
C ILE A 40 -8.69 15.85 -12.32
N LEU A 41 -8.23 16.20 -13.53
CA LEU A 41 -9.02 16.09 -14.76
C LEU A 41 -9.43 14.63 -14.97
N ASP A 42 -10.70 14.38 -15.29
CA ASP A 42 -11.28 13.04 -15.45
C ASP A 42 -11.34 12.19 -14.17
N TYR A 43 -11.35 12.81 -12.99
CA TYR A 43 -11.60 12.08 -11.75
C TYR A 43 -12.98 11.40 -11.76
N VAL A 44 -12.98 10.08 -11.61
CA VAL A 44 -14.18 9.27 -11.45
C VAL A 44 -14.11 8.53 -10.13
N ALA A 45 -14.88 8.96 -9.13
CA ALA A 45 -14.85 8.41 -7.77
C ALA A 45 -15.03 6.88 -7.73
N SER A 46 -15.86 6.31 -8.61
CA SER A 46 -16.09 4.86 -8.69
C SER A 46 -14.87 4.06 -9.16
N GLN A 47 -13.86 4.71 -9.73
CA GLN A 47 -12.60 4.06 -10.08
C GLN A 47 -11.62 4.00 -8.92
N PHE A 48 -11.75 4.86 -7.90
CA PHE A 48 -10.84 4.91 -6.77
C PHE A 48 -11.33 4.01 -5.64
N TYR A 49 -10.39 3.38 -4.92
CA TYR A 49 -10.72 2.66 -3.71
C TYR A 49 -10.96 3.67 -2.57
N PRO A 50 -12.16 3.71 -1.96
CA PRO A 50 -12.46 4.63 -0.86
C PRO A 50 -11.81 4.13 0.43
N THR A 51 -10.52 4.44 0.57
CA THR A 51 -9.68 4.06 1.72
C THR A 51 -10.11 4.83 2.96
N ARG A 52 -10.25 4.16 4.10
CA ARG A 52 -10.56 4.81 5.38
C ARG A 52 -9.41 4.67 6.38
N ILE A 53 -9.09 5.75 7.09
CA ILE A 53 -8.15 5.68 8.22
C ILE A 53 -8.73 4.74 9.28
N GLY A 54 -7.90 3.84 9.79
CA GLY A 54 -8.30 2.79 10.73
C GLY A 54 -8.78 1.49 10.07
N GLU A 55 -9.04 1.48 8.75
CA GLU A 55 -9.45 0.28 8.02
C GLU A 55 -8.37 -0.81 8.09
N ILE A 56 -8.79 -2.04 8.38
CA ILE A 56 -7.92 -3.20 8.42
C ILE A 56 -8.14 -4.02 7.14
N ILE A 57 -7.16 -3.98 6.25
CA ILE A 57 -7.16 -4.69 4.98
C ILE A 57 -6.50 -6.06 5.16
N LYS A 58 -7.14 -7.11 4.62
CA LYS A 58 -6.72 -8.52 4.72
C LYS A 58 -6.47 -8.99 6.17
N GLY A 59 -7.12 -8.38 7.16
CA GLY A 59 -6.97 -8.74 8.59
C GLY A 59 -5.58 -8.47 9.20
N ARG A 60 -4.66 -7.89 8.43
CA ARG A 60 -3.23 -7.71 8.77
C ARG A 60 -2.76 -6.27 8.66
N TYR A 61 -3.28 -5.50 7.72
CA TYR A 61 -2.73 -4.19 7.44
C TYR A 61 -3.70 -3.10 7.87
N GLN A 62 -3.31 -2.25 8.81
CA GLN A 62 -4.13 -1.13 9.25
C GLN A 62 -3.66 0.16 8.59
N VAL A 63 -4.57 0.90 7.92
CA VAL A 63 -4.28 2.25 7.41
C VAL A 63 -4.25 3.23 8.57
N VAL A 64 -3.18 4.03 8.76
CA VAL A 64 -2.93 4.66 10.08
C VAL A 64 -2.59 6.14 10.11
N VAL A 65 -1.77 6.68 9.22
CA VAL A 65 -1.14 8.00 9.47
C VAL A 65 -1.59 9.08 8.49
N GLY A 66 -1.94 8.68 7.27
CA GLY A 66 -2.40 9.61 6.25
C GLY A 66 -2.11 9.12 4.84
N LYS A 67 -2.67 9.87 3.89
CA LYS A 67 -2.41 9.72 2.48
C LYS A 67 -1.03 10.30 2.18
N LEU A 68 -0.14 9.49 1.62
CA LEU A 68 1.24 9.86 1.28
C LEU A 68 1.32 10.54 -0.09
N GLY A 69 0.32 10.33 -0.94
CA GLY A 69 0.25 10.92 -2.26
C GLY A 69 -0.90 10.35 -3.09
N PHE A 70 -1.13 10.96 -4.24
CA PHE A 70 -2.13 10.52 -5.21
C PHE A 70 -1.68 10.84 -6.63
N GLY A 71 -2.28 10.14 -7.57
CA GLY A 71 -2.21 10.44 -8.98
C GLY A 71 -3.45 9.92 -9.70
N THR A 72 -3.44 10.06 -11.02
CA THR A 72 -4.54 9.61 -11.90
C THR A 72 -4.83 8.12 -11.79
N THR A 73 -3.81 7.30 -11.48
CA THR A 73 -3.87 5.84 -11.55
C THR A 73 -3.85 5.14 -10.20
N SER A 74 -3.44 5.82 -9.13
CA SER A 74 -3.28 5.19 -7.82
C SER A 74 -3.22 6.21 -6.68
N THR A 75 -3.51 5.73 -5.48
CA THR A 75 -3.32 6.47 -4.22
C THR A 75 -2.31 5.76 -3.35
N ALA A 76 -1.49 6.54 -2.63
CA ALA A 76 -0.46 6.04 -1.73
C ALA A 76 -0.84 6.33 -0.28
N TRP A 77 -0.72 5.33 0.60
CA TRP A 77 -1.15 5.42 1.99
C TRP A 77 -0.10 4.83 2.93
N LEU A 78 0.04 5.42 4.12
CA LEU A 78 0.85 4.84 5.19
C LEU A 78 0.00 3.85 6.01
N ALA A 79 0.47 2.62 6.08
CA ALA A 79 -0.18 1.52 6.78
C ALA A 79 0.77 0.82 7.77
N ARG A 80 0.20 0.04 8.68
CA ARG A 80 0.91 -0.82 9.63
C ARG A 80 0.67 -2.26 9.27
N ASP A 81 1.75 -2.99 9.07
CA ASP A 81 1.75 -4.44 9.07
C ASP A 81 1.71 -4.92 10.53
N ILE A 82 0.52 -5.29 10.98
CA ILE A 82 0.23 -5.67 12.36
C ILE A 82 1.01 -6.94 12.76
N ASP A 83 1.17 -7.87 11.83
CA ASP A 83 1.82 -9.16 12.07
C ASP A 83 3.34 -9.02 12.06
N ALA A 84 3.90 -8.33 11.06
CA ALA A 84 5.35 -8.11 10.98
C ALA A 84 5.85 -6.95 11.85
N ARG A 85 4.95 -6.23 12.53
CA ARG A 85 5.25 -5.11 13.44
C ARG A 85 6.12 -4.03 12.78
N ARG A 86 5.70 -3.58 11.60
CA ARG A 86 6.41 -2.54 10.83
C ARG A 86 5.44 -1.61 10.13
N HIS A 87 5.92 -0.43 9.77
CA HIS A 87 5.22 0.47 8.87
C HIS A 87 5.48 0.06 7.42
N VAL A 88 4.47 0.23 6.57
CA VAL A 88 4.49 -0.09 5.14
C VAL A 88 3.76 1.00 4.37
N THR A 89 4.12 1.18 3.10
CA THR A 89 3.37 2.03 2.18
C THR A 89 2.50 1.15 1.30
N PHE A 90 1.23 1.50 1.20
CA PHE A 90 0.29 0.94 0.25
C PHE A 90 0.24 1.83 -0.97
N LYS A 91 0.31 1.23 -2.16
CA LYS A 91 -0.07 1.86 -3.42
C LYS A 91 -1.28 1.10 -3.94
N ILE A 92 -2.45 1.73 -3.84
CA ILE A 92 -3.73 1.14 -4.27
C ILE A 92 -4.06 1.74 -5.62
N PHE A 93 -4.16 0.89 -6.63
CA PHE A 93 -4.52 1.33 -7.97
C PHE A 93 -6.02 1.60 -8.08
N THR A 94 -6.37 2.45 -9.03
CA THR A 94 -7.74 2.57 -9.52
C THR A 94 -8.21 1.23 -10.09
N ASN A 95 -9.50 1.13 -10.41
CA ASN A 95 -10.14 -0.11 -10.85
C ASN A 95 -9.26 -0.88 -11.84
N SER A 96 -8.93 -2.13 -11.50
CA SER A 96 -7.97 -2.94 -12.26
C SER A 96 -8.44 -3.18 -13.69
N MET A 97 -9.76 -3.14 -13.93
CA MET A 97 -10.33 -3.23 -15.28
C MET A 97 -10.03 -2.00 -16.14
N SER A 98 -9.95 -0.80 -15.56
CA SER A 98 -9.59 0.42 -16.32
C SER A 98 -8.07 0.55 -16.51
N MET A 99 -7.27 -0.09 -15.66
CA MET A 99 -5.81 -0.03 -15.74
C MET A 99 -5.19 -0.99 -16.76
N GLY A 100 -5.84 -2.11 -17.07
CA GLY A 100 -5.43 -3.06 -18.10
C GLY A 100 -3.94 -3.44 -18.02
N GLN A 101 -3.22 -3.29 -19.14
CA GLN A 101 -1.81 -3.70 -19.29
C GLN A 101 -0.82 -2.90 -18.44
N GLN A 102 -1.17 -1.69 -17.99
CA GLN A 102 -0.25 -0.84 -17.22
C GLN A 102 0.07 -1.46 -15.87
N LEU A 103 -0.94 -2.02 -15.21
CA LEU A 103 -0.79 -2.67 -13.91
C LEU A 103 0.06 -3.94 -14.02
N ASP A 104 -0.18 -4.73 -15.07
CA ASP A 104 0.61 -5.92 -15.37
C ASP A 104 2.07 -5.56 -15.65
N GLY A 105 2.32 -4.45 -16.33
CA GLY A 105 3.67 -3.93 -16.60
C GLY A 105 4.46 -3.68 -15.32
N GLU A 106 3.89 -2.94 -14.36
CA GLU A 106 4.56 -2.61 -13.09
C GLU A 106 4.82 -3.87 -12.25
N LEU A 107 3.83 -4.75 -12.12
CA LEU A 107 3.99 -6.00 -11.37
C LEU A 107 5.01 -6.95 -12.03
N ASN A 108 5.00 -7.06 -13.35
CA ASN A 108 5.95 -7.88 -14.10
C ASN A 108 7.37 -7.33 -14.00
N MET A 109 7.54 -6.01 -13.94
CA MET A 109 8.84 -5.39 -13.68
C MET A 109 9.39 -5.82 -12.31
N PHE A 110 8.57 -5.78 -11.25
CA PHE A 110 8.98 -6.26 -9.93
C PHE A 110 9.33 -7.75 -9.92
N LYS A 111 8.54 -8.59 -10.58
CA LYS A 111 8.85 -10.03 -10.73
C LYS A 111 10.18 -10.27 -11.46
N ARG A 112 10.50 -9.44 -12.47
CA ARG A 112 11.79 -9.52 -13.18
C ARG A 112 12.95 -9.08 -12.29
N MET A 113 12.78 -8.01 -11.51
CA MET A 113 13.81 -7.55 -10.57
C MET A 113 14.08 -8.59 -9.47
N GLU A 114 13.05 -9.25 -8.94
CA GLU A 114 13.22 -10.33 -7.95
C GLU A 114 13.96 -11.56 -8.48
N LYS A 115 13.78 -11.88 -9.77
CA LYS A 115 14.50 -12.97 -10.46
C LYS A 115 15.95 -12.61 -10.78
N GLY A 116 16.32 -11.33 -10.73
CA GLY A 116 17.68 -10.86 -10.92
C GLY A 116 18.62 -11.38 -9.83
N SER A 117 19.94 -11.27 -10.07
CA SER A 117 20.93 -11.69 -9.09
C SER A 117 20.84 -10.84 -7.83
N LYS A 118 20.44 -11.45 -6.71
CA LYS A 118 20.43 -10.83 -5.37
C LYS A 118 21.83 -10.48 -4.86
N HIS A 119 22.88 -10.93 -5.57
CA HIS A 119 24.28 -10.70 -5.23
C HIS A 119 24.88 -9.47 -5.95
N CYS A 120 24.13 -8.78 -6.82
CA CYS A 120 24.63 -7.53 -7.39
C CYS A 120 24.53 -6.40 -6.35
N HIS A 121 25.60 -5.60 -6.22
CA HIS A 121 25.63 -4.45 -5.29
C HIS A 121 24.48 -3.45 -5.53
N GLY A 122 23.98 -3.37 -6.77
CA GLY A 122 22.85 -2.53 -7.15
C GLY A 122 21.52 -2.90 -6.50
N HIS A 123 21.30 -4.17 -6.13
CA HIS A 123 20.01 -4.67 -5.64
C HIS A 123 19.53 -3.96 -4.36
N HIS A 124 20.46 -3.46 -3.53
CA HIS A 124 20.13 -2.76 -2.29
C HIS A 124 19.56 -1.36 -2.52
N TYR A 125 19.77 -0.76 -3.69
CA TYR A 125 19.30 0.59 -4.02
C TYR A 125 17.89 0.60 -4.62
N PHE A 126 17.37 -0.56 -5.04
CA PHE A 126 16.01 -0.67 -5.55
C PHE A 126 15.00 -0.86 -4.43
N ARG A 127 13.83 -0.22 -4.58
CA ARG A 127 12.71 -0.43 -3.68
C ARG A 127 12.13 -1.82 -3.91
N ASN A 128 12.26 -2.69 -2.92
CA ASN A 128 11.69 -4.04 -2.99
C ASN A 128 10.17 -4.03 -2.77
N LEU A 129 9.45 -4.87 -3.51
CA LEU A 129 8.04 -5.16 -3.27
C LEU A 129 7.94 -6.12 -2.08
N LEU A 130 7.22 -5.74 -1.03
CA LEU A 130 6.99 -6.61 0.14
C LEU A 130 5.86 -7.60 -0.09
N GLY A 131 4.95 -7.26 -1.00
CA GLY A 131 3.83 -8.09 -1.39
C GLY A 131 2.85 -7.34 -2.28
N SER A 132 1.94 -8.09 -2.87
CA SER A 132 0.83 -7.57 -3.69
C SER A 132 -0.42 -8.37 -3.38
N PHE A 133 -1.57 -7.72 -3.37
CA PHE A 133 -2.86 -8.41 -3.23
C PHE A 133 -4.00 -7.64 -3.88
N GLU A 134 -5.07 -8.34 -4.22
CA GLU A 134 -6.32 -7.75 -4.69
C GLU A 134 -7.25 -7.44 -3.52
N ILE A 135 -7.93 -6.29 -3.61
CA ILE A 135 -8.99 -5.84 -2.71
C ILE A 135 -10.28 -5.77 -3.53
N ASP A 136 -11.27 -6.56 -3.12
CA ASP A 136 -12.61 -6.55 -3.71
C ASP A 136 -13.49 -5.55 -2.95
N LYS A 137 -14.09 -4.58 -3.66
CA LYS A 137 -15.06 -3.64 -3.07
C LYS A 137 -16.09 -3.23 -4.10
N SER A 138 -17.38 -3.41 -3.77
CA SER A 138 -18.52 -2.94 -4.56
C SER A 138 -18.41 -3.23 -6.07
N SER A 139 -18.10 -4.48 -6.42
CA SER A 139 -17.94 -4.96 -7.80
C SER A 139 -16.71 -4.48 -8.57
N ALA A 140 -15.83 -3.68 -7.93
CA ALA A 140 -14.53 -3.31 -8.48
C ALA A 140 -13.39 -4.08 -7.78
N LYS A 141 -12.36 -4.41 -8.57
CA LYS A 141 -11.13 -5.02 -8.08
C LYS A 141 -10.02 -3.99 -8.06
N HIS A 142 -9.35 -3.87 -6.93
CA HIS A 142 -8.22 -2.95 -6.77
C HIS A 142 -6.98 -3.73 -6.39
N VAL A 143 -5.93 -3.63 -7.20
CA VAL A 143 -4.63 -4.18 -6.82
C VAL A 143 -3.94 -3.22 -5.88
N CYS A 144 -3.41 -3.76 -4.79
CA CYS A 144 -2.60 -3.06 -3.81
C CYS A 144 -1.19 -3.63 -3.82
N LEU A 145 -0.21 -2.75 -4.00
CA LEU A 145 1.21 -3.07 -3.83
C LEU A 145 1.71 -2.55 -2.48
N VAL A 146 2.49 -3.38 -1.79
CA VAL A 146 3.01 -3.09 -0.46
C VAL A 146 4.51 -2.87 -0.54
N TYR A 147 4.97 -1.76 0.01
CA TYR A 147 6.37 -1.36 -0.03
C TYR A 147 6.91 -1.00 1.37
N PRO A 148 8.23 -1.02 1.57
CA PRO A 148 8.84 -0.30 2.67
C PRO A 148 8.52 1.20 2.51
N PRO A 149 8.25 1.92 3.61
CA PRO A 149 8.09 3.36 3.55
C PRO A 149 9.42 4.00 3.10
N LEU A 150 9.32 4.94 2.18
CA LEU A 150 10.42 5.77 1.71
C LEU A 150 10.14 7.23 2.06
N TRP A 151 11.19 8.05 1.98
CA TRP A 151 11.11 9.49 2.15
C TRP A 151 10.53 10.18 0.91
N VAL A 152 10.24 11.46 1.06
CA VAL A 152 9.76 12.34 0.00
C VAL A 152 10.80 12.37 -1.12
N SER A 153 10.35 12.27 -2.37
CA SER A 153 11.20 12.59 -3.52
C SER A 153 11.20 14.11 -3.67
N VAL A 154 12.39 14.71 -3.65
CA VAL A 154 12.60 16.16 -3.84
C VAL A 154 12.72 16.46 -5.32
#